data_AF-A0A498LBT8-F1
#
_entry.id   AF-A0A498LBT8-F1
#
_cell.length_a   1.000
_cell.length_b   1.000
_cell.length_c   1.000
_cell.angle_alpha   90.00
_cell.angle_beta   90.00
_cell.angle_gamma   90.00
#
_symmetry.space_group_name_H-M   'P 1'
#
loop_
_entity.id
_entity.type
_entity.pdbx_description
1 polymer ?
#
loop_
_entity_poly.entity_id
_entity_poly.type
_entity_poly.pdbx_seq_one_letter_code
_entity_poly.pdbx_strand_id
1 'polypeptide(L)'
;MEEAQERKREKYRELVEQCRINGWRTRCMPVEVGSRGFASHTLSKAYGTLGITGVNRRRAISNNVEAVEKASRWLWLKRGERWGR
;
A
#
# COMPACT_ATOMS: atom_id res chain seq x y z
N MET A 1 8.28 10.33 -8.40
CA MET A 1 7.48 9.79 -7.27
C MET A 1 6.12 10.48 -7.18
N GLU A 2 6.09 11.81 -7.23
CA GLU A 2 4.86 12.61 -7.13
C GLU A 2 3.86 12.30 -8.26
N GLU A 3 4.32 12.27 -9.52
CA GLU A 3 3.44 11.91 -10.65
C GLU A 3 2.81 10.51 -10.55
N ALA A 4 3.53 9.52 -9.99
CA ALA A 4 3.01 8.17 -9.82
C ALA A 4 1.91 8.14 -8.74
N GLN A 5 2.03 8.99 -7.72
CA GLN A 5 1.01 9.16 -6.69
C GLN A 5 -0.23 9.89 -7.24
N GLU A 6 -0.04 10.89 -8.10
CA GLU A 6 -1.14 11.58 -8.78
C GLU A 6 -1.92 10.64 -9.69
N ARG A 7 -1.24 9.88 -10.56
CA ARG A 7 -1.90 8.89 -11.43
C ARG A 7 -2.70 7.85 -10.63
N LYS A 8 -2.15 7.36 -9.50
CA LYS A 8 -2.87 6.42 -8.62
C LYS A 8 -4.11 7.07 -7.99
N ARG A 9 -4.03 8.34 -7.59
CA ARG A 9 -5.18 9.06 -7.01
C ARG A 9 -6.26 9.33 -8.06
N GLU A 10 -5.85 9.72 -9.26
CA GLU A 10 -6.77 9.97 -10.37
C GLU A 10 -7.51 8.69 -10.77
N LYS A 11 -6.80 7.56 -10.88
CA LYS A 11 -7.41 6.26 -11.20
C LYS A 11 -8.58 5.88 -10.27
N TYR A 12 -8.49 6.23 -8.99
CA TYR A 12 -9.53 5.90 -8.01
C TYR A 12 -10.45 7.07 -7.67
N ARG A 13 -10.40 8.17 -8.43
CA ARG A 13 -11.21 9.37 -8.17
C ARG A 13 -12.71 9.06 -8.20
N GLU A 14 -13.17 8.33 -9.21
CA GLU A 14 -14.59 7.97 -9.35
C GLU A 14 -15.06 7.08 -8.20
N LEU A 15 -14.25 6.10 -7.80
CA LEU A 15 -14.56 5.23 -6.66
C LEU A 15 -14.70 6.04 -5.36
N VAL A 16 -13.80 7.01 -5.14
CA VAL A 16 -13.88 7.90 -3.97
C VAL A 16 -15.18 8.70 -3.97
N GLU A 17 -15.58 9.20 -5.13
CA GLU A 17 -16.81 9.99 -5.27
C GLU A 17 -18.06 9.15 -5.03
N GLN A 18 -18.12 7.94 -5.60
CA GLN A 18 -19.20 7.00 -5.33
C GLN A 18 -19.33 6.67 -3.84
N CYS A 19 -18.21 6.42 -3.15
CA CYS A 19 -18.26 6.19 -1.71
C CYS A 19 -18.80 7.41 -0.95
N ARG A 20 -18.44 8.64 -1.35
CA ARG A 20 -18.95 9.86 -0.72
C ARG A 20 -20.45 10.07 -0.96
N ILE A 21 -20.92 9.83 -2.18
CA ILE A 21 -22.35 9.85 -2.53
C ILE A 21 -23.12 8.86 -1.66
N ASN A 22 -22.53 7.69 -1.41
CA ASN A 22 -23.10 6.67 -0.52
C ASN A 22 -22.96 7.00 0.99
N GLY A 23 -22.54 8.22 1.35
CA GLY A 23 -22.44 8.70 2.73
C GLY A 23 -21.15 8.32 3.47
N TRP A 24 -20.18 7.70 2.80
CA TRP A 24 -18.94 7.27 3.45
C TRP A 24 -17.89 8.37 3.50
N ARG A 25 -17.16 8.43 4.63
CA ARG A 25 -16.00 9.30 4.78
C ARG A 25 -14.76 8.67 4.14
N THR A 26 -14.55 8.93 2.86
CA THR A 26 -13.47 8.28 2.07
C THR A 26 -12.20 9.13 1.95
N ARG A 27 -11.04 8.47 2.08
CA ARG A 27 -9.71 9.02 1.76
C ARG A 27 -8.95 8.08 0.84
N CYS A 28 -8.46 8.58 -0.29
CA CYS A 28 -7.54 7.85 -1.15
C CYS A 28 -6.10 8.18 -0.76
N MET A 29 -5.33 7.15 -0.41
CA MET A 29 -3.91 7.28 -0.04
C MET A 29 -3.07 6.30 -0.85
N PRO A 30 -2.18 6.77 -1.74
CA PRO A 30 -1.26 5.88 -2.44
C PRO A 30 -0.19 5.40 -1.45
N VAL A 31 -0.28 4.14 -1.05
CA VAL A 31 0.71 3.48 -0.20
C VAL A 31 1.74 2.77 -1.06
N GLU A 32 3.01 2.94 -0.72
CA GLU A 32 4.12 2.34 -1.44
C GLU A 32 4.94 1.47 -0.49
N VAL A 33 5.15 0.23 -0.91
CA VAL A 33 6.06 -0.70 -0.22
C VAL A 33 7.00 -1.25 -1.29
N GLY A 34 8.29 -0.97 -1.12
CA GLY A 34 9.32 -1.36 -2.07
C GLY A 34 9.68 -2.82 -1.93
N SER A 35 9.99 -3.46 -3.06
CA SER A 35 10.59 -4.79 -3.10
C SER A 35 11.87 -4.81 -2.26
N ARG A 36 12.06 -5.87 -1.44
CA ARG A 36 13.15 -6.01 -0.44
C ARG A 36 12.98 -5.23 0.87
N GLY A 37 11.73 -5.03 1.32
CA GLY A 37 11.50 -4.56 2.68
C GLY A 37 11.64 -3.05 2.89
N PHE A 38 11.58 -2.26 1.82
CA PHE A 38 11.60 -0.81 1.95
C PHE A 38 10.18 -0.28 2.25
N ALA A 39 9.96 0.26 3.44
CA ALA A 39 8.73 0.96 3.78
C ALA A 39 8.80 2.44 3.39
N SER A 40 7.96 2.88 2.45
CA SER A 40 7.87 4.31 2.11
C SER A 40 7.23 5.11 3.24
N HIS A 41 7.56 6.40 3.31
CA HIS A 41 6.92 7.34 4.23
C HIS A 41 5.39 7.40 4.05
N THR A 42 4.87 7.07 2.86
CA THR A 42 3.43 7.00 2.59
C THR A 42 2.72 5.91 3.39
N LEU A 43 3.39 4.78 3.68
CA LEU A 43 2.86 3.72 4.55
C LEU A 43 2.71 4.21 5.99
N SER A 44 3.72 4.89 6.52
CA SER A 44 3.67 5.49 7.86
C SER A 44 2.55 6.52 7.99
N LYS A 45 2.34 7.35 6.95
CA LYS A 45 1.25 8.34 6.89
C LYS A 45 -0.14 7.67 6.84
N ALA A 46 -0.27 6.57 6.10
CA ALA A 46 -1.51 5.79 6.05
C ALA A 46 -1.85 5.19 7.42
N TYR A 47 -0.87 4.63 8.12
CA TYR A 47 -1.07 4.14 9.49
C TYR A 47 -1.49 5.24 10.46
N GLY A 48 -0.88 6.43 10.36
CA GLY A 48 -1.33 7.58 11.15
C GLY A 48 -2.79 7.96 10.88
N THR A 49 -3.23 7.88 9.62
CA THR A 49 -4.63 8.16 9.25
C THR A 49 -5.59 7.10 9.80
N LEU A 50 -5.14 5.85 9.95
CA LEU A 50 -5.88 4.77 10.57
C LEU A 50 -5.81 4.78 12.11
N GLY A 51 -5.14 5.76 12.73
CA GLY A 51 -4.98 5.83 14.18
C GLY A 51 -3.91 4.88 14.75
N ILE A 52 -3.12 4.22 13.89
CA ILE A 52 -2.04 3.34 14.33
C ILE A 52 -0.79 4.19 14.60
N THR A 53 -0.42 4.29 15.88
CA THR A 53 0.65 5.17 16.36
C THR A 53 1.68 4.44 17.22
N GLY A 54 2.76 5.13 17.59
CA GLY A 54 3.76 4.66 18.54
C GLY A 54 4.39 3.31 18.19
N VAL A 55 4.43 2.40 19.17
CA VAL A 55 4.98 1.04 19.04
C VAL A 55 4.18 0.21 18.04
N ASN A 56 2.85 0.35 18.03
CA ASN A 56 1.97 -0.37 17.10
C ASN A 56 2.29 0.01 15.65
N ARG A 57 2.59 1.29 15.39
CA ARG A 57 3.02 1.73 14.05
C ARG A 57 4.35 1.10 13.63
N ARG A 58 5.34 1.07 14.53
CA ARG A 58 6.64 0.42 14.25
C ARG A 58 6.46 -1.06 13.95
N ARG A 59 5.64 -1.77 14.75
CA ARG A 59 5.32 -3.18 14.54
C ARG A 59 4.60 -3.42 13.21
N ALA A 60 3.61 -2.59 12.89
CA ALA A 60 2.86 -2.70 11.64
C ALA A 60 3.77 -2.51 10.41
N ILE A 61 4.68 -1.53 10.46
CA ILE A 61 5.68 -1.32 9.41
C ILE A 61 6.59 -2.54 9.27
N SER A 62 7.14 -3.06 10.38
CA SER A 62 8.02 -4.24 10.37
C SER A 62 7.34 -5.47 9.78
N ASN A 63 6.09 -5.74 10.16
CA ASN A 63 5.31 -6.85 9.62
C ASN A 63 5.09 -6.69 8.10
N ASN A 64 4.84 -5.46 7.64
CA ASN A 64 4.65 -5.18 6.22
C ASN A 64 5.93 -5.42 5.43
N VAL A 65 7.06 -4.96 5.97
CA VAL A 65 8.40 -5.16 5.41
C VAL A 65 8.70 -6.65 5.24
N GLU A 66 8.51 -7.44 6.29
CA GLU A 66 8.72 -8.89 6.27
C GLU A 66 7.80 -9.59 5.25
N ALA A 67 6.53 -9.20 5.20
CA ALA A 67 5.58 -9.76 4.23
C ALA A 67 6.00 -9.47 2.79
N VAL A 68 6.47 -8.26 2.50
CA VAL A 68 6.94 -7.89 1.17
C VAL A 68 8.22 -8.60 0.78
N GLU A 69 9.14 -8.84 1.70
CA GLU A 69 10.32 -9.66 1.44
C GLU A 69 9.95 -11.10 1.08
N LYS A 70 9.07 -11.72 1.86
CA LYS A 70 8.58 -13.08 1.59
C LYS A 70 7.87 -13.17 0.24
N ALA A 71 6.99 -12.20 -0.06
CA ALA A 71 6.30 -12.14 -1.34
C ALA A 71 7.27 -11.93 -2.50
N SER A 72 8.22 -11.00 -2.37
CA SER A 72 9.24 -10.73 -3.40
C SER A 72 10.11 -11.97 -3.67
N ARG A 73 10.52 -12.69 -2.61
CA ARG A 73 11.26 -13.96 -2.73
C ARG A 73 10.43 -15.02 -3.44
N TRP A 74 9.16 -15.15 -3.08
CA TRP A 74 8.27 -16.12 -3.72
C TRP A 74 8.11 -15.84 -5.22
N LEU A 75 7.85 -14.58 -5.60
CA LEU A 75 7.78 -14.15 -6.99
C LEU A 75 9.06 -14.49 -7.75
N TRP A 76 10.22 -14.27 -7.13
CA TRP A 76 11.51 -14.60 -7.74
C TRP A 76 11.70 -16.10 -7.97
N LEU A 77 11.28 -16.94 -7.03
CA LEU A 77 11.32 -18.39 -7.18
C LEU A 77 10.40 -18.87 -8.31
N LYS A 78 9.26 -18.19 -8.48
CA LYS A 78 8.23 -18.50 -9.48
C LYS A 78 8.47 -17.85 -10.85
N ARG A 79 9.59 -17.17 -11.06
CA ARG A 79 9.86 -16.38 -12.29
C ARG A 79 9.80 -17.16 -13.61
N GLY A 80 10.00 -18.47 -13.57
CA GLY A 80 9.93 -19.34 -14.75
C GLY A 80 8.58 -20.01 -14.96
N GLU A 81 7.65 -19.88 -14.00
CA GLU A 81 6.33 -20.49 -14.09
C GLU A 81 5.37 -19.59 -14.86
N ARG A 82 4.50 -20.20 -15.69
CA ARG A 82 3.49 -19.44 -16.42
C ARG A 82 2.33 -19.13 -15.48
N TRP A 83 2.06 -17.85 -15.30
CA TRP A 83 0.93 -17.37 -14.51
C TRP A 83 -0.39 -17.78 -15.16
N GLY A 84 -1.31 -18.34 -14.35
CA GLY A 84 -2.69 -18.61 -14.78
C GLY A 84 -2.91 -19.87 -15.63
N ARG A 85 -2.04 -20.89 -15.51
CA ARG A 85 -2.35 -22.25 -15.95
C ARG A 85 -2.64 -23.15 -14.77
#